data_AF-A0A3N5VX13-F1
#
_entry.id   AF-A0A3N5VX13-F1
#
_cell.length_a   1.000
_cell.length_b   1.000
_cell.length_c   1.000
_cell.angle_alpha   90.00
_cell.angle_beta   90.00
_cell.angle_gamma   90.00
#
_symmetry.space_group_name_H-M   'P 1'
#
loop_
_entity.id
_entity.type
_entity.pdbx_description
1 polymer ?
#
loop_
_entity_poly.entity_id
_entity_poly.type
_entity_poly.pdbx_seq_one_letter_code
_entity_poly.pdbx_strand_id
1 'polypeptide(L)'
;MAFNDWNDANPAVVPTGCARCHSSTGYQDYLGADGSAAGVVDKAPPVGTVIDCAACHNAATATLSSVTFPSGVEVKDLGAEARCMTCHQGRQSTVSVDTSIAKNADPNKPDAASEKLGFANMHYFAAGATQYGGITKGGYQYAGKAYDVKFAHVVGFDTCIDCHDQHSLEVRLEECAVCHPGAQKREDLKKIRMIASAHDYDGDGDVLEGVAGEIETLQAALYAALQAYATKAGAPIIYDSHSHPYFFKDTDANGKVDPNEAVSANQYKSWTPRLLKAAFNYQVSWKDPGAFAHNAKYIIQLLFDSIEDLDATAVAKLTRDDAGHFAGANEQWRHWDEDGKVSGGCSKCHCATGLPFFLQEGVNASQPLSNGLMCTTCHNAMPEFTRYEVKTALFPSGAKLDTGNLDSNLCISCHQGRESTVSVNTKIAGLEPDTVSSKVTFSNVHYFAA
;
A
#
# COMPACT_ATOMS: atom_id res chain seq x y z
N MET A 1 -12.87 2.63 24.90
CA MET A 1 -12.04 3.87 24.85
C MET A 1 -10.59 3.47 24.76
N ALA A 2 -9.75 4.12 23.94
CA ALA A 2 -8.37 3.66 23.68
C ALA A 2 -7.53 3.39 24.95
N PHE A 3 -7.52 4.28 25.95
CA PHE A 3 -6.69 4.11 27.15
C PHE A 3 -7.48 3.75 28.42
N ASN A 4 -8.81 3.72 28.34
CA ASN A 4 -9.69 3.56 29.50
C ASN A 4 -10.49 2.25 29.49
N ASP A 5 -10.26 1.37 28.51
CA ASP A 5 -11.06 0.15 28.30
C ASP A 5 -10.99 -0.83 29.49
N TRP A 6 -9.89 -0.79 30.24
CA TRP A 6 -9.63 -1.72 31.33
C TRP A 6 -9.76 -1.09 32.73
N ASN A 7 -10.22 0.16 32.83
CA ASN A 7 -10.32 0.87 34.11
C ASN A 7 -11.24 0.15 35.11
N ASP A 8 -12.30 -0.49 34.62
CA ASP A 8 -13.27 -1.24 35.42
C ASP A 8 -12.95 -2.76 35.47
N ALA A 9 -11.82 -3.20 34.91
CA ALA A 9 -11.40 -4.59 34.96
C ALA A 9 -10.88 -4.98 36.36
N ASN A 10 -10.86 -6.28 36.66
CA ASN A 10 -10.32 -6.81 37.92
C ASN A 10 -9.32 -7.97 37.65
N PRO A 11 -8.01 -7.78 37.87
CA PRO A 11 -7.36 -6.53 38.30
C PRO A 11 -7.42 -5.43 37.22
N ALA A 12 -7.37 -4.17 37.64
CA ALA A 12 -7.39 -3.01 36.75
C ALA A 12 -5.99 -2.81 36.11
N VAL A 13 -5.72 -3.61 35.08
CA VAL A 13 -4.46 -3.60 34.33
C VAL A 13 -4.74 -3.59 32.83
N VAL A 14 -3.84 -3.00 32.07
CA VAL A 14 -3.86 -3.14 30.60
C VAL A 14 -3.32 -4.53 30.25
N PRO A 15 -4.06 -5.38 29.52
CA PRO A 15 -3.58 -6.69 29.12
C PRO A 15 -2.28 -6.61 28.32
N THR A 16 -1.36 -7.55 28.52
CA THR A 16 -0.04 -7.56 27.85
C THR A 16 -0.14 -7.46 26.32
N GLY A 17 -1.12 -8.13 25.72
CA GLY A 17 -1.39 -8.06 24.27
C GLY A 17 -1.90 -6.70 23.75
N CYS A 18 -2.24 -5.78 24.65
CA CYS A 18 -2.69 -4.41 24.35
C CYS A 18 -1.69 -3.36 24.84
N ALA A 19 -0.93 -3.67 25.87
CA ALA A 19 -0.08 -2.75 26.61
C ALA A 19 0.98 -2.05 25.76
N ARG A 20 1.52 -2.71 24.71
CA ARG A 20 2.51 -2.11 23.78
C ARG A 20 2.08 -0.75 23.25
N CYS A 21 0.80 -0.60 22.89
CA CYS A 21 0.27 0.61 22.23
C CYS A 21 -0.64 1.43 23.15
N HIS A 22 -0.93 0.93 24.36
CA HIS A 22 -1.94 1.48 25.26
C HIS A 22 -1.38 1.83 26.65
N SER A 23 -0.06 1.84 26.82
CA SER A 23 0.62 2.23 28.06
C SER A 23 2.08 2.60 27.78
N SER A 24 2.59 3.69 28.35
CA SER A 24 4.02 4.04 28.25
C SER A 24 4.92 2.96 28.83
N THR A 25 4.56 2.39 29.98
CA THR A 25 5.32 1.28 30.58
C THR A 25 5.22 0.00 29.75
N GLY A 26 4.06 -0.26 29.14
CA GLY A 26 3.92 -1.40 28.22
C GLY A 26 4.76 -1.24 26.95
N TYR A 27 4.88 -0.02 26.43
CA TYR A 27 5.76 0.28 25.30
C TYR A 27 7.24 0.14 25.68
N GLN A 28 7.64 0.62 26.86
CA GLN A 28 9.02 0.47 27.37
C GLN A 28 9.39 -0.99 27.60
N ASP A 29 8.50 -1.80 28.17
CA ASP A 29 8.67 -3.25 28.31
C ASP A 29 8.85 -3.90 26.92
N TYR A 30 7.97 -3.58 25.96
CA TYR A 30 8.11 -4.07 24.59
C TYR A 30 9.46 -3.75 23.94
N LEU A 31 10.03 -2.58 24.24
CA LEU A 31 11.34 -2.18 23.72
C LEU A 31 12.52 -2.72 24.54
N GLY A 32 12.28 -3.36 25.68
CA GLY A 32 13.32 -3.71 26.66
C GLY A 32 13.97 -2.49 27.31
N ALA A 33 13.31 -1.32 27.26
CA ALA A 33 13.84 -0.06 27.80
C ALA A 33 13.85 -0.04 29.33
N ASP A 34 13.05 -0.89 29.98
CA ASP A 34 13.03 -1.12 31.42
C ASP A 34 13.99 -2.25 31.87
N GLY A 35 14.75 -2.83 30.93
CA GLY A 35 15.64 -3.97 31.15
C GLY A 35 15.00 -5.34 30.94
N SER A 36 13.74 -5.42 30.50
CA SER A 36 13.07 -6.67 30.10
C SER A 36 13.56 -7.17 28.73
N ALA A 37 13.04 -8.33 28.31
CA ALA A 37 13.32 -8.87 26.98
C ALA A 37 12.54 -8.09 25.90
N ALA A 38 13.25 -7.51 24.94
CA ALA A 38 12.62 -6.78 23.85
C ALA A 38 11.75 -7.70 22.94
N GLY A 39 10.69 -7.12 22.37
CA GLY A 39 9.78 -7.76 21.43
C GLY A 39 8.52 -8.37 22.06
N VAL A 40 8.39 -8.32 23.39
CA VAL A 40 7.25 -8.84 24.14
C VAL A 40 6.92 -7.91 25.31
N VAL A 41 5.64 -7.86 25.70
CA VAL A 41 5.24 -7.24 26.97
C VAL A 41 5.01 -8.38 27.96
N ASP A 42 5.91 -8.52 28.92
CA ASP A 42 5.89 -9.64 29.85
C ASP A 42 5.01 -9.35 31.09
N LYS A 43 4.75 -8.07 31.38
CA LYS A 43 3.95 -7.67 32.54
C LYS A 43 2.82 -6.74 32.15
N ALA A 44 1.62 -7.03 32.62
CA ALA A 44 0.46 -6.16 32.45
C ALA A 44 0.68 -4.86 33.26
N PRO A 45 0.82 -3.69 32.61
CA PRO A 45 1.00 -2.44 33.33
C PRO A 45 -0.32 -1.97 33.98
N PRO A 46 -0.24 -1.09 34.99
CA PRO A 46 -1.44 -0.50 35.59
C PRO A 46 -2.21 0.33 34.57
N VAL A 47 -3.54 0.43 34.78
CA VAL A 47 -4.38 1.39 34.05
C VAL A 47 -4.08 2.83 34.45
N GLY A 48 -4.67 3.80 33.74
CA GLY A 48 -4.49 5.23 34.03
C GLY A 48 -3.20 5.84 33.48
N THR A 49 -2.38 5.06 32.78
CA THR A 49 -1.24 5.56 31.99
C THR A 49 -1.66 5.80 30.54
N VAL A 50 -1.10 6.84 29.92
CA VAL A 50 -1.20 7.09 28.47
C VAL A 50 0.18 6.92 27.83
N ILE A 51 0.30 7.18 26.52
CA ILE A 51 1.59 7.39 25.86
C ILE A 51 2.11 8.79 26.25
N ASP A 52 3.27 8.83 26.91
CA ASP A 52 3.90 10.05 27.44
C ASP A 52 5.29 10.29 26.83
N CYS A 53 6.00 11.29 27.34
CA CYS A 53 7.32 11.66 26.86
C CYS A 53 8.32 10.49 26.97
N ALA A 54 8.27 9.71 28.04
CA ALA A 54 9.22 8.64 28.31
C ALA A 54 8.98 7.41 27.42
N ALA A 55 7.78 7.26 26.85
CA ALA A 55 7.52 6.26 25.81
C ALA A 55 8.43 6.51 24.60
N CYS A 56 8.51 7.75 24.12
CA CYS A 56 9.21 8.10 22.87
C CYS A 56 10.64 8.62 23.06
N HIS A 57 10.99 9.12 24.24
CA HIS A 57 12.30 9.71 24.57
C HIS A 57 13.04 8.86 25.60
N ASN A 58 13.73 7.82 25.12
CA ASN A 58 14.62 6.98 25.91
C ASN A 58 15.75 6.42 25.02
N ALA A 59 16.69 5.68 25.62
CA ALA A 59 17.84 5.15 24.91
C ALA A 59 17.45 4.11 23.84
N ALA A 60 16.43 3.29 24.09
CA ALA A 60 15.97 2.27 23.14
C ALA A 60 15.32 2.89 21.90
N THR A 61 14.45 3.89 22.09
CA THR A 61 13.79 4.60 20.99
C THR A 61 14.74 5.50 20.21
N ALA A 62 15.83 5.97 20.82
CA ALA A 62 16.84 6.77 20.12
C ALA A 62 17.57 5.99 19.02
N THR A 63 17.64 4.65 19.14
CA THR A 63 18.27 3.76 18.15
C THR A 63 17.26 2.89 17.40
N LEU A 64 15.95 3.04 17.66
CA LEU A 64 14.92 2.26 17.00
C LEU A 64 14.80 2.69 15.54
N SER A 65 15.11 1.77 14.61
CA SER A 65 15.11 2.05 13.17
C SER A 65 14.45 0.94 12.34
N SER A 66 13.85 -0.07 12.97
CA SER A 66 13.12 -1.13 12.30
C SER A 66 11.87 -1.55 13.08
N VAL A 67 10.90 -2.12 12.35
CA VAL A 67 9.64 -2.63 12.89
C VAL A 67 9.25 -3.91 12.18
N THR A 68 8.87 -4.94 12.94
CA THR A 68 8.32 -6.19 12.41
C THR A 68 6.80 -6.14 12.34
N PHE A 69 6.27 -6.21 11.13
CA PHE A 69 4.83 -6.18 10.85
C PHE A 69 4.17 -7.54 11.15
N PRO A 70 2.83 -7.60 11.30
CA PRO A 70 2.12 -8.86 11.56
C PRO A 70 2.28 -9.93 10.47
N SER A 71 2.79 -9.60 9.29
CA SER A 71 3.17 -10.55 8.23
C SER A 71 4.50 -11.27 8.49
N GLY A 72 5.27 -10.82 9.50
CA GLY A 72 6.64 -11.26 9.76
C GLY A 72 7.71 -10.48 9.00
N VAL A 73 7.32 -9.56 8.10
CA VAL A 73 8.25 -8.69 7.38
C VAL A 73 8.82 -7.65 8.34
N GLU A 74 10.15 -7.55 8.39
CA GLU A 74 10.85 -6.48 9.07
C GLU A 74 11.16 -5.35 8.09
N VAL A 75 10.61 -4.18 8.35
CA VAL A 75 10.95 -2.94 7.62
C VAL A 75 12.07 -2.25 8.38
N LYS A 76 13.16 -1.94 7.67
CA LYS A 76 14.39 -1.33 8.21
C LYS A 76 14.55 0.11 7.71
N ASP A 77 15.56 0.78 8.25
CA ASP A 77 15.96 2.14 7.87
C ASP A 77 14.85 3.19 8.02
N LEU A 78 13.91 2.95 8.95
CA LEU A 78 12.78 3.84 9.25
C LEU A 78 13.22 5.12 9.98
N GLY A 79 14.35 5.06 10.67
CA GLY A 79 14.74 6.13 11.59
C GLY A 79 13.63 6.44 12.60
N ALA A 80 13.30 7.72 12.77
CA ALA A 80 12.42 8.17 13.85
C ALA A 80 10.96 7.69 13.74
N GLU A 81 10.45 7.39 12.55
CA GLU A 81 9.05 6.97 12.36
C GLU A 81 8.79 5.53 12.84
N ALA A 82 9.85 4.76 13.11
CA ALA A 82 9.74 3.43 13.71
C ALA A 82 8.94 3.46 15.03
N ARG A 83 9.06 4.56 15.79
CA ARG A 83 8.28 4.81 17.02
C ARG A 83 6.78 4.77 16.75
N CYS A 84 6.35 5.47 15.70
CA CYS A 84 4.95 5.54 15.29
C CYS A 84 4.47 4.17 14.78
N MET A 85 5.25 3.56 13.88
CA MET A 85 4.88 2.30 13.23
C MET A 85 4.82 1.11 14.19
N THR A 86 5.57 1.14 15.30
CA THR A 86 5.46 0.07 16.31
C THR A 86 4.02 -0.11 16.81
N CYS A 87 3.26 0.99 16.88
CA CYS A 87 1.86 0.98 17.25
C CYS A 87 0.92 0.93 16.04
N HIS A 88 1.20 1.75 15.02
CA HIS A 88 0.35 1.99 13.84
C HIS A 88 0.56 1.00 12.68
N GLN A 89 1.10 -0.20 12.96
CA GLN A 89 1.32 -1.30 11.99
C GLN A 89 0.12 -2.24 11.81
N GLY A 90 -0.96 -2.05 12.58
CA GLY A 90 -2.06 -3.02 12.67
C GLY A 90 -1.68 -4.31 13.41
N ARG A 91 -2.61 -5.27 13.46
CA ARG A 91 -2.48 -6.53 14.22
C ARG A 91 -2.65 -7.80 13.40
N GLN A 92 -2.98 -7.67 12.11
CA GLN A 92 -3.25 -8.80 11.21
C GLN A 92 -2.60 -8.51 9.85
N SER A 93 -2.60 -9.50 8.97
CA SER A 93 -2.03 -9.42 7.63
C SER A 93 -2.65 -10.50 6.74
N THR A 94 -2.29 -10.56 5.46
CA THR A 94 -2.55 -11.72 4.59
C THR A 94 -2.18 -13.04 5.29
N VAL A 95 -1.01 -13.07 5.93
CA VAL A 95 -0.45 -14.29 6.55
C VAL A 95 -1.32 -14.80 7.69
N SER A 96 -1.87 -13.91 8.51
CA SER A 96 -2.73 -14.31 9.61
C SER A 96 -4.09 -14.83 9.14
N VAL A 97 -4.65 -14.24 8.08
CA VAL A 97 -5.89 -14.72 7.44
C VAL A 97 -5.67 -16.09 6.81
N ASP A 98 -4.61 -16.27 6.02
CA ASP A 98 -4.28 -17.57 5.41
C ASP A 98 -4.02 -18.65 6.46
N THR A 99 -3.31 -18.31 7.54
CA THR A 99 -3.07 -19.23 8.66
C THR A 99 -4.39 -19.65 9.33
N SER A 100 -5.32 -18.70 9.53
CA SER A 100 -6.64 -18.99 10.09
C SER A 100 -7.45 -19.92 9.18
N ILE A 101 -7.46 -19.65 7.87
CA ILE A 101 -8.16 -20.46 6.87
C ILE A 101 -7.58 -21.87 6.81
N ALA A 102 -6.26 -22.02 6.69
CA ALA A 102 -5.59 -23.31 6.62
C ALA A 102 -5.83 -24.18 7.86
N LYS A 103 -5.95 -23.57 9.04
CA LYS A 103 -6.21 -24.26 10.30
C LYS A 103 -7.67 -24.66 10.48
N ASN A 104 -8.60 -23.81 10.03
CA ASN A 104 -9.99 -23.86 10.46
C ASN A 104 -10.99 -24.17 9.34
N ALA A 105 -10.56 -24.26 8.07
CA ALA A 105 -11.43 -24.55 6.93
C ALA A 105 -10.80 -25.58 5.96
N ASP A 106 -11.62 -26.13 5.05
CA ASP A 106 -11.15 -26.99 3.97
C ASP A 106 -10.61 -26.10 2.83
N PRO A 107 -9.30 -26.18 2.49
CA PRO A 107 -8.70 -25.33 1.46
C PRO A 107 -9.29 -25.55 0.06
N ASN A 108 -9.96 -26.69 -0.18
CA ASN A 108 -10.59 -27.00 -1.46
C ASN A 108 -12.06 -26.57 -1.52
N LYS A 109 -12.60 -25.96 -0.45
CA LYS A 109 -14.00 -25.51 -0.38
C LYS A 109 -14.05 -24.05 0.07
N PRO A 110 -13.66 -23.10 -0.78
CA PRO A 110 -13.60 -21.68 -0.43
C PRO A 110 -14.97 -21.08 -0.06
N ASP A 111 -16.06 -21.76 -0.44
CA ASP A 111 -17.45 -21.35 -0.20
C ASP A 111 -18.15 -22.17 0.89
N ALA A 112 -17.47 -23.14 1.51
CA ALA A 112 -18.04 -23.88 2.64
C ALA A 112 -17.83 -23.08 3.93
N ALA A 113 -18.92 -22.84 4.66
CA ALA A 113 -18.85 -22.19 5.96
C ALA A 113 -18.13 -23.08 6.98
N SER A 114 -17.38 -22.47 7.89
CA SER A 114 -16.76 -23.14 9.03
C SER A 114 -17.00 -22.37 10.32
N GLU A 115 -17.60 -23.04 11.30
CA GLU A 115 -17.83 -22.49 12.64
C GLU A 115 -16.53 -22.19 13.42
N LYS A 116 -15.40 -22.73 12.95
CA LYS A 116 -14.08 -22.50 13.55
C LYS A 116 -13.39 -21.24 13.01
N LEU A 117 -13.89 -20.68 11.90
CA LEU A 117 -13.39 -19.41 11.40
C LEU A 117 -13.96 -18.27 12.24
N GLY A 118 -13.09 -17.33 12.57
CA GLY A 118 -13.44 -16.08 13.24
C GLY A 118 -12.87 -14.90 12.47
N PHE A 119 -13.48 -13.74 12.67
CA PHE A 119 -13.04 -12.51 12.01
C PHE A 119 -11.65 -12.07 12.50
N ALA A 120 -10.73 -11.83 11.56
CA ALA A 120 -9.40 -11.30 11.86
C ALA A 120 -9.46 -9.76 11.84
N ASN A 121 -9.32 -9.10 12.99
CA ASN A 121 -9.40 -7.65 13.03
C ASN A 121 -8.03 -6.99 12.84
N MET A 122 -7.84 -6.25 11.74
CA MET A 122 -6.63 -5.45 11.46
C MET A 122 -6.27 -4.45 12.58
N HIS A 123 -7.27 -4.06 13.38
CA HIS A 123 -7.17 -3.05 14.44
C HIS A 123 -6.96 -1.62 13.89
N TYR A 124 -7.14 -0.64 14.76
CA TYR A 124 -7.30 0.78 14.39
C TYR A 124 -5.99 1.45 13.98
N PHE A 125 -6.12 2.48 13.13
CA PHE A 125 -5.06 3.38 12.69
C PHE A 125 -3.83 2.64 12.16
N ALA A 126 -4.05 1.66 11.28
CA ALA A 126 -3.01 0.81 10.72
C ALA A 126 -2.24 1.49 9.56
N ALA A 127 -1.93 2.78 9.71
CA ALA A 127 -1.35 3.64 8.68
C ALA A 127 -0.02 3.09 8.12
N GLY A 128 0.84 2.50 8.95
CA GLY A 128 2.09 1.91 8.49
C GLY A 128 1.86 0.73 7.54
N ALA A 129 0.81 -0.07 7.79
CA ALA A 129 0.48 -1.20 6.94
C ALA A 129 -0.15 -0.77 5.61
N THR A 130 -0.90 0.34 5.61
CA THR A 130 -1.37 1.00 4.39
C THR A 130 -0.21 1.57 3.60
N GLN A 131 0.63 2.41 4.22
CA GLN A 131 1.74 3.11 3.56
C GLN A 131 2.69 2.14 2.89
N TYR A 132 3.07 1.04 3.56
CA TYR A 132 3.98 0.02 3.01
C TYR A 132 3.30 -1.01 2.10
N GLY A 133 1.96 -1.05 2.10
CA GLY A 133 1.13 -1.81 1.18
C GLY A 133 1.60 -3.24 0.91
N GLY A 134 1.97 -3.48 -0.36
CA GLY A 134 2.55 -4.68 -0.93
C GLY A 134 3.62 -5.35 -0.05
N ILE A 135 4.52 -4.54 0.53
CA ILE A 135 5.69 -5.00 1.29
C ILE A 135 5.25 -5.68 2.59
N THR A 136 4.38 -5.03 3.35
CA THR A 136 3.99 -5.48 4.68
C THR A 136 2.78 -6.40 4.68
N LYS A 137 2.07 -6.50 3.54
CA LYS A 137 0.90 -7.38 3.37
C LYS A 137 -0.19 -7.13 4.42
N GLY A 138 -0.45 -5.85 4.69
CA GLY A 138 -1.39 -5.41 5.72
C GLY A 138 -2.83 -5.83 5.43
N GLY A 139 -3.31 -5.55 4.23
CA GLY A 139 -4.55 -6.11 3.67
C GLY A 139 -4.32 -7.49 3.06
N TYR A 140 -5.40 -8.25 2.86
CA TYR A 140 -5.37 -9.55 2.22
C TYR A 140 -5.10 -9.42 0.73
N GLN A 141 -3.92 -9.90 0.34
CA GLN A 141 -3.45 -9.92 -1.04
C GLN A 141 -3.77 -11.26 -1.68
N TYR A 142 -4.49 -11.23 -2.80
CA TYR A 142 -4.90 -12.42 -3.53
C TYR A 142 -3.74 -13.04 -4.32
N ALA A 143 -3.71 -14.38 -4.38
CA ALA A 143 -2.67 -15.12 -5.07
C ALA A 143 -2.61 -14.76 -6.56
N GLY A 144 -1.39 -14.56 -7.09
CA GLY A 144 -1.17 -14.20 -8.49
C GLY A 144 -1.45 -12.73 -8.84
N LYS A 145 -1.84 -11.91 -7.86
CA LYS A 145 -2.02 -10.46 -8.01
C LYS A 145 -0.81 -9.74 -7.42
N ALA A 146 -0.37 -8.67 -8.10
CA ALA A 146 0.60 -7.74 -7.57
C ALA A 146 -0.12 -6.52 -6.98
N TYR A 147 0.54 -5.87 -6.02
CA TYR A 147 -0.02 -4.77 -5.24
C TYR A 147 0.99 -3.64 -5.17
N ASP A 148 0.50 -2.40 -5.09
CA ASP A 148 1.33 -1.23 -4.87
C ASP A 148 2.12 -1.40 -3.57
N VAL A 149 3.42 -1.13 -3.65
CA VAL A 149 4.35 -1.26 -2.52
C VAL A 149 4.35 0.03 -1.69
N LYS A 150 5.47 0.38 -1.03
CA LYS A 150 5.56 1.64 -0.27
C LYS A 150 5.14 2.81 -1.16
N PHE A 151 4.11 3.54 -0.76
CA PHE A 151 3.79 4.81 -1.38
C PHE A 151 4.93 5.79 -1.12
N ALA A 152 5.47 6.35 -2.20
CA ALA A 152 6.51 7.36 -2.15
C ALA A 152 5.94 8.70 -2.58
N HIS A 153 5.87 9.65 -1.66
CA HIS A 153 5.57 11.04 -1.99
C HIS A 153 6.85 11.72 -2.50
N VAL A 154 6.77 13.02 -2.88
CA VAL A 154 7.97 13.77 -3.27
C VAL A 154 9.03 13.77 -2.16
N VAL A 155 10.31 13.84 -2.55
CA VAL A 155 11.45 13.82 -1.62
C VAL A 155 11.25 14.87 -0.52
N GLY A 156 11.41 14.44 0.74
CA GLY A 156 11.17 15.28 1.93
C GLY A 156 9.78 15.12 2.55
N PHE A 157 8.88 14.33 1.95
CA PHE A 157 7.54 14.02 2.49
C PHE A 157 7.25 12.51 2.48
N ASP A 158 8.23 11.68 2.87
CA ASP A 158 8.16 10.22 2.67
C ASP A 158 8.04 9.42 3.98
N THR A 159 8.05 10.11 5.12
CA THR A 159 7.92 9.51 6.45
C THR A 159 6.73 10.08 7.21
N CYS A 160 6.27 9.37 8.24
CA CYS A 160 5.18 9.81 9.10
C CYS A 160 5.42 11.21 9.68
N ILE A 161 6.67 11.49 10.05
CA ILE A 161 7.08 12.70 10.77
C ILE A 161 7.31 13.91 9.85
N ASP A 162 7.39 13.68 8.54
CA ASP A 162 7.43 14.76 7.55
C ASP A 162 6.03 15.36 7.37
N CYS A 163 4.97 14.56 7.51
CA CYS A 163 3.59 15.01 7.32
C CYS A 163 2.87 15.34 8.65
N HIS A 164 3.19 14.61 9.73
CA HIS A 164 2.52 14.75 11.03
C HIS A 164 3.40 15.46 12.06
N ASP A 165 2.77 16.25 12.92
CA ASP A 165 3.40 16.69 14.15
C ASP A 165 3.56 15.54 15.13
N GLN A 166 4.75 15.38 15.70
CA GLN A 166 5.12 14.22 16.49
C GLN A 166 4.49 14.24 17.89
N HIS A 167 3.96 15.38 18.33
CA HIS A 167 3.32 15.54 19.64
C HIS A 167 1.80 15.62 19.54
N SER A 168 1.26 16.31 18.52
CA SER A 168 -0.20 16.41 18.34
C SER A 168 -0.79 15.34 17.42
N LEU A 169 0.04 14.72 16.57
CA LEU A 169 -0.34 13.86 15.44
C LEU A 169 -1.19 14.56 14.37
N GLU A 170 -1.39 15.86 14.49
CA GLU A 170 -2.08 16.63 13.46
C GLU A 170 -1.20 16.77 12.21
N VAL A 171 -1.84 16.75 11.04
CA VAL A 171 -1.15 16.98 9.76
C VAL A 171 -0.72 18.45 9.67
N ARG A 172 0.53 18.66 9.21
CA ARG A 172 1.16 19.96 8.92
C ARG A 172 0.59 20.56 7.62
N LEU A 173 -0.67 20.99 7.68
CA LEU A 173 -1.45 21.41 6.51
C LEU A 173 -0.75 22.50 5.66
N GLU A 174 -0.08 23.44 6.33
CA GLU A 174 0.60 24.56 5.69
C GLU A 174 1.70 24.09 4.73
N GLU A 175 2.35 22.97 5.04
CA GLU A 175 3.38 22.37 4.19
C GLU A 175 2.77 21.72 2.94
N CYS A 176 1.59 21.09 3.07
CA CYS A 176 0.86 20.53 1.94
C CYS A 176 0.38 21.61 0.97
N ALA A 177 -0.09 22.74 1.49
CA ALA A 177 -0.68 23.83 0.71
C ALA A 177 0.31 24.49 -0.28
N VAL A 178 1.62 24.33 -0.06
CA VAL A 178 2.67 24.82 -0.98
C VAL A 178 2.56 24.18 -2.36
N CYS A 179 2.29 22.88 -2.42
CA CYS A 179 2.12 22.12 -3.67
C CYS A 179 0.63 21.89 -4.01
N HIS A 180 -0.24 21.90 -3.01
CA HIS A 180 -1.67 21.67 -3.13
C HIS A 180 -2.46 22.91 -2.70
N PRO A 181 -2.46 23.99 -3.49
CA PRO A 181 -3.05 25.27 -3.08
C PRO A 181 -4.57 25.21 -2.81
N GLY A 182 -5.25 24.15 -3.27
CA GLY A 182 -6.66 23.91 -2.93
C GLY A 182 -6.90 23.41 -1.51
N ALA A 183 -5.88 22.94 -0.79
CA ALA A 183 -5.99 22.41 0.57
C ALA A 183 -5.87 23.54 1.61
N GLN A 184 -6.99 24.14 1.99
CA GLN A 184 -7.03 25.29 2.91
C GLN A 184 -7.41 24.90 4.35
N LYS A 185 -7.95 23.70 4.53
CA LYS A 185 -8.25 23.06 5.82
C LYS A 185 -8.05 21.54 5.69
N ARG A 186 -7.95 20.83 6.82
CA ARG A 186 -7.63 19.39 6.84
C ARG A 186 -8.62 18.54 6.07
N GLU A 187 -9.89 18.94 6.03
CA GLU A 187 -10.93 18.22 5.29
C GLU A 187 -10.73 18.31 3.77
N ASP A 188 -10.02 19.34 3.29
CA ASP A 188 -9.74 19.50 1.85
C ASP A 188 -8.65 18.54 1.38
N LEU A 189 -7.87 17.91 2.27
CA LEU A 189 -6.86 16.91 1.90
C LEU A 189 -7.48 15.73 1.13
N LYS A 190 -8.73 15.34 1.48
CA LYS A 190 -9.48 14.30 0.77
C LYS A 190 -9.78 14.63 -0.68
N LYS A 191 -9.77 15.92 -1.04
CA LYS A 191 -10.04 16.42 -2.40
C LYS A 191 -8.77 16.56 -3.23
N ILE A 192 -7.59 16.34 -2.65
CA ILE A 192 -6.33 16.37 -3.39
C ILE A 192 -6.34 15.23 -4.39
N ARG A 193 -6.07 15.56 -5.65
CA ARG A 193 -5.86 14.60 -6.72
C ARG A 193 -4.73 15.06 -7.62
N MET A 194 -3.85 14.13 -7.97
CA MET A 194 -2.71 14.35 -8.85
C MET A 194 -2.73 13.35 -10.00
N ILE A 195 -1.94 13.59 -11.05
CA ILE A 195 -1.92 12.76 -12.27
C ILE A 195 -1.64 11.28 -12.00
N ALA A 196 -0.92 10.99 -10.91
CA ALA A 196 -0.61 9.64 -10.50
C ALA A 196 -1.83 8.88 -9.97
N SER A 197 -3.02 9.48 -9.87
CA SER A 197 -4.25 8.80 -9.45
C SER A 197 -5.47 9.30 -10.23
N ALA A 198 -5.32 9.63 -11.51
CA ALA A 198 -6.35 10.33 -12.30
C ALA A 198 -7.36 9.40 -13.02
N HIS A 199 -7.30 8.08 -12.82
CA HIS A 199 -8.25 7.13 -13.40
C HIS A 199 -9.55 7.10 -12.59
N ASP A 200 -10.67 6.94 -13.28
CA ASP A 200 -11.97 6.58 -12.69
C ASP A 200 -11.90 5.13 -12.19
N TYR A 201 -11.73 4.94 -10.88
CA TYR A 201 -11.55 3.61 -10.28
C TYR A 201 -12.90 2.96 -9.96
N ASP A 202 -13.88 3.75 -9.56
CA ASP A 202 -15.21 3.26 -9.18
C ASP A 202 -16.21 3.15 -10.37
N GLY A 203 -15.85 3.67 -11.54
CA GLY A 203 -16.59 3.54 -12.78
C GLY A 203 -17.82 4.47 -12.89
N ASP A 204 -17.89 5.54 -12.09
CA ASP A 204 -19.00 6.48 -12.09
C ASP A 204 -18.84 7.63 -13.12
N GLY A 205 -17.65 7.77 -13.70
CA GLY A 205 -17.29 8.77 -14.69
C GLY A 205 -16.71 10.08 -14.13
N ASP A 206 -16.56 10.24 -12.82
CA ASP A 206 -16.01 11.42 -12.16
C ASP A 206 -14.51 11.27 -11.84
N VAL A 207 -13.66 11.76 -12.75
CA VAL A 207 -12.21 11.82 -12.54
C VAL A 207 -11.73 13.09 -11.80
N LEU A 208 -12.65 13.96 -11.38
CA LEU A 208 -12.33 15.25 -10.75
C LEU A 208 -12.47 15.21 -9.23
N GLU A 209 -13.28 14.32 -8.68
CA GLU A 209 -13.32 14.11 -7.24
C GLU A 209 -11.98 13.62 -6.70
N GLY A 210 -11.74 13.80 -5.39
CA GLY A 210 -10.50 13.31 -4.79
C GLY A 210 -10.51 11.79 -4.68
N VAL A 211 -9.32 11.16 -4.63
CA VAL A 211 -9.18 9.70 -4.56
C VAL A 211 -9.83 9.08 -3.30
N ALA A 212 -10.20 9.90 -2.31
CA ALA A 212 -11.01 9.45 -1.18
C ALA A 212 -12.44 9.05 -1.60
N GLY A 213 -13.05 9.74 -2.58
CA GLY A 213 -14.39 9.43 -3.10
C GLY A 213 -14.42 8.06 -3.78
N GLU A 214 -13.48 7.83 -4.68
CA GLU A 214 -13.19 6.53 -5.31
C GLU A 214 -13.15 5.37 -4.28
N ILE A 215 -12.43 5.55 -3.17
CA ILE A 215 -12.38 4.56 -2.09
C ILE A 215 -13.75 4.41 -1.42
N GLU A 216 -14.46 5.50 -1.12
CA GLU A 216 -15.78 5.49 -0.48
C GLU A 216 -16.83 4.75 -1.34
N THR A 217 -16.85 4.95 -2.66
CA THR A 217 -17.74 4.21 -3.57
C THR A 217 -17.35 2.74 -3.69
N LEU A 218 -16.05 2.42 -3.79
CA LEU A 218 -15.58 1.03 -3.81
C LEU A 218 -15.86 0.30 -2.50
N GLN A 219 -15.82 0.98 -1.35
CA GLN A 219 -16.27 0.45 -0.07
C GLN A 219 -17.77 0.09 -0.14
N ALA A 220 -18.61 0.99 -0.65
CA ALA A 220 -20.04 0.71 -0.81
C ALA A 220 -20.29 -0.50 -1.72
N ALA A 221 -19.57 -0.59 -2.85
CA ALA A 221 -19.65 -1.71 -3.78
C ALA A 221 -19.23 -3.04 -3.12
N LEU A 222 -18.11 -3.05 -2.38
CA LEU A 222 -17.67 -4.24 -1.64
C LEU A 222 -18.66 -4.64 -0.55
N TYR A 223 -19.24 -3.68 0.17
CA TYR A 223 -20.25 -4.01 1.19
C TYR A 223 -21.49 -4.66 0.56
N ALA A 224 -21.99 -4.14 -0.57
CA ALA A 224 -23.08 -4.75 -1.30
C ALA A 224 -22.74 -6.18 -1.77
N ALA A 225 -21.52 -6.40 -2.26
CA ALA A 225 -21.04 -7.74 -2.66
C ALA A 225 -20.96 -8.71 -1.46
N LEU A 226 -20.50 -8.25 -0.30
CA LEU A 226 -20.48 -9.04 0.94
C LEU A 226 -21.90 -9.48 1.33
N GLN A 227 -22.86 -8.55 1.31
CA GLN A 227 -24.26 -8.84 1.64
C GLN A 227 -24.89 -9.83 0.66
N ALA A 228 -24.68 -9.64 -0.64
CA ALA A 228 -25.20 -10.52 -1.67
C ALA A 228 -24.63 -11.95 -1.55
N TYR A 229 -23.31 -12.07 -1.35
CA TYR A 229 -22.65 -13.35 -1.16
C TYR A 229 -23.15 -14.07 0.10
N ALA A 230 -23.19 -13.37 1.23
CA ALA A 230 -23.61 -13.93 2.51
C ALA A 230 -25.08 -14.38 2.49
N THR A 231 -25.96 -13.61 1.83
CA THR A 231 -27.37 -13.99 1.60
C THR A 231 -27.47 -15.26 0.75
N LYS A 232 -26.72 -15.34 -0.35
CA LYS A 232 -26.67 -16.56 -1.19
C LYS A 232 -26.15 -17.78 -0.43
N ALA A 233 -25.22 -17.57 0.50
CA ALA A 233 -24.71 -18.61 1.40
C ALA A 233 -25.69 -18.99 2.53
N GLY A 234 -26.85 -18.33 2.64
CA GLY A 234 -27.90 -18.60 3.64
C GLY A 234 -27.62 -18.01 5.02
N ALA A 235 -26.68 -17.08 5.12
CA ALA A 235 -26.36 -16.39 6.37
C ALA A 235 -26.10 -14.89 6.09
N PRO A 236 -27.15 -14.07 5.95
CA PRO A 236 -27.03 -12.62 5.73
C PRO A 236 -26.14 -11.93 6.78
N ILE A 237 -25.40 -10.92 6.34
CA ILE A 237 -24.38 -10.22 7.13
C ILE A 237 -24.64 -8.72 7.14
N ILE A 238 -24.39 -8.09 8.29
CA ILE A 238 -24.32 -6.64 8.42
C ILE A 238 -22.98 -6.24 9.05
N TYR A 239 -22.53 -5.03 8.72
CA TYR A 239 -21.35 -4.42 9.29
C TYR A 239 -21.70 -3.14 10.04
N ASP A 240 -21.16 -2.98 11.25
CA ASP A 240 -21.17 -1.72 11.99
C ASP A 240 -19.76 -1.34 12.45
N SER A 241 -19.32 -0.13 12.10
CA SER A 241 -17.97 0.35 12.42
C SER A 241 -17.78 0.70 13.90
N HIS A 242 -18.87 0.87 14.66
CA HIS A 242 -18.87 1.33 16.05
C HIS A 242 -19.04 0.21 17.08
N SER A 243 -19.57 -0.95 16.68
CA SER A 243 -19.89 -2.06 17.57
C SER A 243 -18.97 -3.24 17.33
N HIS A 244 -18.27 -3.72 18.37
CA HIS A 244 -17.45 -4.92 18.28
C HIS A 244 -18.32 -6.21 18.30
N PRO A 245 -18.07 -7.21 17.42
CA PRO A 245 -16.90 -7.42 16.55
C PRO A 245 -17.07 -6.98 15.08
N TYR A 246 -17.83 -5.91 14.84
CA TYR A 246 -18.11 -5.24 13.57
C TYR A 246 -18.98 -6.00 12.59
N PHE A 247 -18.87 -7.31 12.51
CA PHE A 247 -19.73 -8.13 11.65
C PHE A 247 -20.75 -8.91 12.48
N PHE A 248 -22.02 -8.78 12.13
CA PHE A 248 -23.14 -9.40 12.82
C PHE A 248 -24.04 -10.13 11.82
N LYS A 249 -24.86 -11.05 12.33
CA LYS A 249 -25.91 -11.67 11.52
C LYS A 249 -27.01 -10.66 11.28
N ASP A 250 -27.41 -10.53 10.03
CA ASP A 250 -28.64 -9.84 9.65
C ASP A 250 -29.80 -10.82 9.81
N THR A 251 -30.53 -10.69 10.91
CA THR A 251 -31.51 -11.67 11.39
C THR A 251 -32.88 -11.50 10.74
N ASP A 252 -33.20 -10.30 10.26
CA ASP A 252 -34.42 -10.03 9.50
C ASP A 252 -34.19 -9.93 7.98
N ALA A 253 -32.94 -10.04 7.55
CA ALA A 253 -32.49 -10.01 6.15
C ALA A 253 -32.80 -8.69 5.43
N ASN A 254 -32.80 -7.57 6.17
CA ASN A 254 -33.11 -6.25 5.62
C ASN A 254 -31.87 -5.49 5.10
N GLY A 255 -30.65 -6.01 5.35
CA GLY A 255 -29.38 -5.44 4.92
C GLY A 255 -28.94 -4.18 5.66
N LYS A 256 -29.53 -3.85 6.81
CA LYS A 256 -29.28 -2.63 7.58
C LYS A 256 -28.83 -2.96 8.99
N VAL A 257 -28.11 -2.03 9.60
CA VAL A 257 -27.70 -2.17 10.99
C VAL A 257 -28.85 -1.80 11.90
N ASP A 258 -29.44 -2.79 12.56
CA ASP A 258 -30.43 -2.57 13.61
C ASP A 258 -29.78 -2.58 15.01
N PRO A 259 -30.21 -1.70 15.95
CA PRO A 259 -29.63 -1.63 17.29
C PRO A 259 -29.64 -2.96 18.07
N ASN A 260 -30.60 -3.84 17.77
CA ASN A 260 -30.73 -5.15 18.41
C ASN A 260 -29.81 -6.21 17.78
N GLU A 261 -29.29 -5.95 16.58
CA GLU A 261 -28.44 -6.88 15.84
C GLU A 261 -26.95 -6.57 16.01
N ALA A 262 -26.59 -5.29 16.16
CA ALA A 262 -25.24 -4.80 16.41
C ALA A 262 -24.77 -5.02 17.87
N VAL A 263 -24.98 -6.23 18.39
CA VAL A 263 -24.62 -6.64 19.75
C VAL A 263 -23.72 -7.86 19.71
N SER A 264 -22.74 -7.94 20.61
CA SER A 264 -21.72 -9.01 20.55
C SER A 264 -22.29 -10.44 20.64
N ALA A 265 -23.48 -10.60 21.22
CA ALA A 265 -24.19 -11.89 21.24
C ALA A 265 -24.61 -12.36 19.84
N ASN A 266 -24.83 -11.44 18.90
CA ASN A 266 -25.24 -11.68 17.52
C ASN A 266 -24.07 -11.62 16.52
N GLN A 267 -22.84 -11.78 17.00
CA GLN A 267 -21.65 -11.82 16.14
C GLN A 267 -21.80 -12.80 14.96
N TYR A 268 -21.24 -12.42 13.82
CA TYR A 268 -21.24 -13.27 12.63
C TYR A 268 -20.27 -14.45 12.79
N LYS A 269 -20.76 -15.67 12.53
CA LYS A 269 -20.00 -16.93 12.69
C LYS A 269 -20.00 -17.82 11.44
N SER A 270 -20.80 -17.49 10.43
CA SER A 270 -21.00 -18.32 9.24
C SER A 270 -19.96 -18.03 8.16
N TRP A 271 -18.69 -17.85 8.55
CA TRP A 271 -17.62 -17.45 7.66
C TRP A 271 -17.27 -18.58 6.68
N THR A 272 -17.25 -18.26 5.39
CA THR A 272 -16.52 -19.04 4.37
C THR A 272 -15.11 -18.46 4.22
N PRO A 273 -14.11 -19.23 3.75
CA PRO A 273 -12.80 -18.68 3.41
C PRO A 273 -12.87 -17.47 2.48
N ARG A 274 -13.74 -17.49 1.46
CA ARG A 274 -13.92 -16.38 0.51
C ARG A 274 -14.46 -15.12 1.20
N LEU A 275 -15.54 -15.27 1.98
CA LEU A 275 -16.17 -14.16 2.69
C LEU A 275 -15.23 -13.52 3.71
N LEU A 276 -14.43 -14.33 4.42
CA LEU A 276 -13.48 -13.82 5.41
C LEU A 276 -12.39 -12.94 4.79
N LYS A 277 -11.87 -13.30 3.61
CA LYS A 277 -10.86 -12.51 2.88
C LYS A 277 -11.41 -11.14 2.50
N ALA A 278 -12.59 -11.11 1.89
CA ALA A 278 -13.24 -9.88 1.47
C ALA A 278 -13.65 -8.99 2.65
N ALA A 279 -14.20 -9.58 3.73
CA ALA A 279 -14.55 -8.84 4.94
C ALA A 279 -13.31 -8.26 5.65
N PHE A 280 -12.18 -8.95 5.59
CA PHE A 280 -10.91 -8.43 6.10
C PHE A 280 -10.48 -7.16 5.35
N ASN A 281 -10.48 -7.19 4.01
CA ASN A 281 -10.13 -6.02 3.21
C ASN A 281 -11.12 -4.86 3.39
N TYR A 282 -12.41 -5.16 3.53
CA TYR A 282 -13.40 -4.15 3.88
C TYR A 282 -13.03 -3.45 5.20
N GLN A 283 -12.73 -4.21 6.25
CA GLN A 283 -12.27 -3.62 7.53
C GLN A 283 -10.97 -2.82 7.36
N VAL A 284 -9.98 -3.33 6.62
CA VAL A 284 -8.70 -2.66 6.38
C VAL A 284 -8.93 -1.27 5.79
N SER A 285 -9.82 -1.15 4.78
CA SER A 285 -10.14 0.14 4.15
C SER A 285 -10.72 1.19 5.10
N TRP A 286 -11.33 0.77 6.22
CA TRP A 286 -11.91 1.67 7.23
C TRP A 286 -10.98 1.99 8.41
N LYS A 287 -9.96 1.17 8.66
CA LYS A 287 -9.11 1.32 9.85
C LYS A 287 -7.89 2.21 9.63
N ASP A 288 -7.80 2.86 8.49
CA ASP A 288 -6.90 3.98 8.26
C ASP A 288 -7.66 5.17 7.65
N PRO A 289 -8.04 6.18 8.46
CA PRO A 289 -8.70 7.38 7.96
C PRO A 289 -7.87 8.19 6.96
N GLY A 290 -6.55 8.00 6.96
CA GLY A 290 -5.60 8.63 6.03
C GLY A 290 -5.27 7.78 4.81
N ALA A 291 -5.98 6.67 4.58
CA ALA A 291 -5.70 5.74 3.49
C ALA A 291 -5.55 6.40 2.11
N PHE A 292 -6.35 7.43 1.84
CA PHE A 292 -6.31 8.21 0.60
C PHE A 292 -4.96 8.94 0.37
N ALA A 293 -4.21 9.22 1.44
CA ALA A 293 -2.90 9.87 1.38
C ALA A 293 -1.75 8.88 1.65
N HIS A 294 -1.98 7.86 2.49
CA HIS A 294 -0.94 6.89 2.84
C HIS A 294 -0.65 5.91 1.70
N ASN A 295 -1.67 5.37 1.02
CA ASN A 295 -1.51 4.49 -0.15
C ASN A 295 -2.87 4.16 -0.81
N ALA A 296 -3.49 5.15 -1.47
CA ALA A 296 -4.85 4.99 -2.00
C ALA A 296 -4.98 3.81 -2.97
N LYS A 297 -4.01 3.66 -3.88
CA LYS A 297 -4.03 2.61 -4.91
C LYS A 297 -3.96 1.21 -4.34
N TYR A 298 -3.16 1.00 -3.30
CA TYR A 298 -3.13 -0.27 -2.59
C TYR A 298 -4.51 -0.61 -2.02
N ILE A 299 -5.21 0.35 -1.41
CA ILE A 299 -6.56 0.14 -0.89
C ILE A 299 -7.56 -0.13 -2.02
N ILE A 300 -7.50 0.60 -3.13
CA ILE A 300 -8.33 0.38 -4.32
C ILE A 300 -8.13 -1.04 -4.87
N GLN A 301 -6.89 -1.50 -5.01
CA GLN A 301 -6.58 -2.87 -5.46
C GLN A 301 -7.16 -3.93 -4.52
N LEU A 302 -7.08 -3.73 -3.20
CA LEU A 302 -7.68 -4.65 -2.22
C LEU A 302 -9.21 -4.69 -2.33
N LEU A 303 -9.86 -3.53 -2.48
CA LEU A 303 -11.31 -3.43 -2.62
C LEU A 303 -11.77 -4.08 -3.94
N PHE A 304 -11.12 -3.73 -5.06
CA PHE A 304 -11.39 -4.31 -6.38
C PHE A 304 -11.26 -5.84 -6.35
N ASP A 305 -10.14 -6.37 -5.88
CA ASP A 305 -9.90 -7.82 -5.90
C ASP A 305 -10.87 -8.57 -4.95
N SER A 306 -11.29 -7.93 -3.85
CA SER A 306 -12.32 -8.50 -2.98
C SER A 306 -13.72 -8.49 -3.61
N ILE A 307 -14.07 -7.47 -4.39
CA ILE A 307 -15.31 -7.47 -5.18
C ILE A 307 -15.23 -8.56 -6.24
N GLU A 308 -14.12 -8.65 -6.98
CA GLU A 308 -13.89 -9.66 -8.03
C GLU A 308 -13.99 -11.08 -7.48
N ASP A 309 -13.41 -11.35 -6.31
CA ASP A 309 -13.43 -12.66 -5.66
C ASP A 309 -14.85 -13.07 -5.23
N LEU A 310 -15.71 -12.12 -4.85
CA LEU A 310 -17.10 -12.39 -4.50
C LEU A 310 -18.02 -12.49 -5.73
N ASP A 311 -17.81 -11.61 -6.72
CA ASP A 311 -18.54 -11.55 -7.99
C ASP A 311 -17.68 -10.86 -9.07
N ALA A 312 -17.07 -11.66 -9.95
CA ALA A 312 -16.25 -11.16 -11.06
C ALA A 312 -17.01 -10.27 -12.05
N THR A 313 -18.35 -10.32 -12.09
CA THR A 313 -19.12 -9.44 -12.97
C THR A 313 -19.34 -8.05 -12.37
N ALA A 314 -19.21 -7.90 -11.05
CA ALA A 314 -19.39 -6.64 -10.34
C ALA A 314 -18.23 -5.66 -10.60
N VAL A 315 -17.08 -6.14 -11.07
CA VAL A 315 -15.92 -5.29 -11.39
C VAL A 315 -15.87 -4.81 -12.85
N ALA A 316 -16.85 -5.18 -13.69
CA ALA A 316 -16.79 -4.95 -15.14
C ALA A 316 -16.68 -3.48 -15.58
N LYS A 317 -17.03 -2.53 -14.70
CA LYS A 317 -16.93 -1.09 -14.93
C LYS A 317 -15.86 -0.40 -14.08
N LEU A 318 -15.24 -1.13 -13.16
CA LEU A 318 -14.25 -0.60 -12.23
C LEU A 318 -12.87 -0.64 -12.88
N THR A 319 -11.97 0.23 -12.40
CA THR A 319 -10.56 0.20 -12.78
C THR A 319 -9.72 -0.21 -11.57
N ARG A 320 -8.84 -1.21 -11.74
CA ARG A 320 -7.98 -1.69 -10.66
C ARG A 320 -6.68 -0.90 -10.53
N ASP A 321 -6.04 -0.63 -11.67
CA ASP A 321 -4.66 -0.14 -11.74
C ASP A 321 -4.58 1.06 -12.68
N ASP A 322 -3.59 1.93 -12.45
CA ASP A 322 -3.23 2.94 -13.44
C ASP A 322 -2.59 2.33 -14.69
N ALA A 323 -2.55 3.11 -15.76
CA ALA A 323 -1.72 2.82 -16.92
C ALA A 323 -0.28 3.35 -16.77
N GLY A 324 0.70 2.55 -17.22
CA GLY A 324 2.06 3.01 -17.54
C GLY A 324 2.89 3.46 -16.33
N HIS A 325 3.36 4.70 -16.36
CA HIS A 325 4.39 5.24 -15.46
C HIS A 325 4.05 5.18 -13.98
N PHE A 326 2.77 5.22 -13.62
CA PHE A 326 2.32 5.29 -12.22
C PHE A 326 1.73 3.96 -11.72
N ALA A 327 1.76 2.91 -12.54
CA ALA A 327 1.19 1.60 -12.23
C ALA A 327 2.20 0.73 -11.44
N GLY A 328 2.57 1.16 -10.24
CA GLY A 328 3.69 0.60 -9.46
C GLY A 328 3.61 -0.90 -9.17
N ALA A 329 2.40 -1.46 -9.14
CA ALA A 329 2.13 -2.89 -9.01
C ALA A 329 2.48 -3.72 -10.26
N ASN A 330 2.68 -3.11 -11.44
CA ASN A 330 2.86 -3.87 -12.68
C ASN A 330 4.29 -4.40 -12.84
N GLU A 331 4.43 -5.43 -13.68
CA GLU A 331 5.69 -6.14 -13.96
C GLU A 331 6.83 -5.20 -14.34
N GLN A 332 6.55 -4.10 -15.05
CA GLN A 332 7.58 -3.13 -15.46
C GLN A 332 8.31 -2.48 -14.28
N TRP A 333 7.79 -2.59 -13.06
CA TRP A 333 8.39 -2.07 -11.83
C TRP A 333 8.78 -3.18 -10.86
N ARG A 334 7.99 -4.26 -10.81
CA ARG A 334 8.19 -5.36 -9.87
C ARG A 334 9.19 -6.42 -10.33
N HIS A 335 9.59 -6.39 -11.61
CA HIS A 335 10.53 -7.35 -12.20
C HIS A 335 11.84 -7.54 -11.39
N TRP A 336 12.34 -6.46 -10.76
CA TRP A 336 13.61 -6.46 -10.02
C TRP A 336 13.44 -6.60 -8.50
N ASP A 337 12.26 -6.97 -8.01
CA ASP A 337 12.01 -7.02 -6.56
C ASP A 337 12.92 -8.03 -5.86
N GLU A 338 13.17 -9.19 -6.48
CA GLU A 338 14.10 -10.20 -5.96
C GLU A 338 15.56 -9.74 -6.00
N ASP A 339 15.91 -8.87 -6.96
CA ASP A 339 17.26 -8.31 -7.11
C ASP A 339 17.54 -7.15 -6.14
N GLY A 340 16.48 -6.54 -5.58
CA GLY A 340 16.55 -5.38 -4.68
C GLY A 340 16.96 -4.07 -5.35
N LYS A 341 17.19 -4.05 -6.67
CA LYS A 341 17.58 -2.86 -7.44
C LYS A 341 17.35 -3.08 -8.93
N VAL A 342 17.03 -2.00 -9.64
CA VAL A 342 16.90 -2.05 -11.10
C VAL A 342 18.30 -2.11 -11.72
N SER A 343 18.51 -3.07 -12.63
CA SER A 343 19.80 -3.23 -13.31
C SER A 343 20.17 -2.00 -14.15
N GLY A 344 21.46 -1.69 -14.26
CA GLY A 344 21.92 -0.45 -14.91
C GLY A 344 21.47 -0.28 -16.36
N GLY A 345 21.31 -1.36 -17.13
CA GLY A 345 20.81 -1.26 -18.50
C GLY A 345 19.32 -0.88 -18.61
N CYS A 346 18.57 -0.97 -17.52
CA CYS A 346 17.11 -0.79 -17.47
C CYS A 346 16.70 0.38 -16.55
N SER A 347 17.57 0.77 -15.61
CA SER A 347 17.27 1.74 -14.55
C SER A 347 16.79 3.07 -15.07
N LYS A 348 17.36 3.58 -16.18
CA LYS A 348 16.96 4.86 -16.78
C LYS A 348 15.43 5.00 -16.94
N CYS A 349 14.76 3.92 -17.35
CA CYS A 349 13.33 3.94 -17.67
C CYS A 349 12.45 3.29 -16.59
N HIS A 350 13.02 2.39 -15.78
CA HIS A 350 12.27 1.51 -14.89
C HIS A 350 12.47 1.82 -13.39
N CYS A 351 12.98 3.00 -13.06
CA CYS A 351 12.95 3.52 -11.69
C CYS A 351 12.87 5.04 -11.65
N ALA A 352 12.43 5.58 -10.51
CA ALA A 352 12.19 7.01 -10.35
C ALA A 352 13.46 7.87 -10.48
N THR A 353 14.62 7.35 -10.09
CA THR A 353 15.90 8.08 -10.07
C THR A 353 16.74 7.89 -11.34
N GLY A 354 16.36 6.96 -12.22
CA GLY A 354 17.18 6.53 -13.34
C GLY A 354 17.36 7.60 -14.42
N LEU A 355 16.27 8.21 -14.88
CA LEU A 355 16.33 9.27 -15.88
C LEU A 355 17.09 10.52 -15.36
N PRO A 356 16.80 11.05 -14.16
CA PRO A 356 17.60 12.12 -13.57
C PRO A 356 19.09 11.81 -13.51
N PHE A 357 19.46 10.60 -13.05
CA PHE A 357 20.86 10.17 -12.99
C PHE A 357 21.50 10.14 -14.37
N PHE A 358 20.82 9.59 -15.37
CA PHE A 358 21.31 9.55 -16.75
C PHE A 358 21.52 10.95 -17.33
N LEU A 359 20.59 11.88 -17.09
CA LEU A 359 20.70 13.25 -17.60
C LEU A 359 21.85 14.03 -16.94
N GLN A 360 22.13 13.74 -15.67
CA GLN A 360 23.23 14.36 -14.94
C GLN A 360 24.60 13.77 -15.32
N GLU A 361 24.71 12.45 -15.37
CA GLU A 361 26.00 11.76 -15.47
C GLU A 361 26.31 11.25 -16.89
N GLY A 362 25.33 11.21 -17.78
CA GLY A 362 25.46 10.71 -19.15
C GLY A 362 25.66 9.19 -19.27
N VAL A 363 25.54 8.47 -18.15
CA VAL A 363 25.71 7.01 -18.06
C VAL A 363 24.57 6.39 -17.28
N ASN A 364 24.33 5.09 -17.47
CA ASN A 364 23.38 4.35 -16.65
C ASN A 364 24.12 3.49 -15.62
N ALA A 365 23.59 3.45 -14.40
CA ALA A 365 24.05 2.58 -13.32
C ALA A 365 22.84 1.92 -12.65
N SER A 366 23.05 0.86 -11.87
CA SER A 366 21.96 0.29 -11.07
C SER A 366 21.38 1.34 -10.12
N GLN A 367 20.06 1.32 -9.96
CA GLN A 367 19.33 2.30 -9.15
C GLN A 367 18.36 1.59 -8.19
N PRO A 368 17.96 2.24 -7.08
CA PRO A 368 16.96 1.70 -6.17
C PRO A 368 15.63 1.36 -6.87
N LEU A 369 14.88 0.42 -6.30
CA LEU A 369 13.51 0.14 -6.70
C LEU A 369 12.61 1.33 -6.41
N SER A 370 11.57 1.53 -7.20
CA SER A 370 10.55 2.55 -6.98
C SER A 370 9.16 2.04 -7.33
N ASN A 371 8.13 2.63 -6.72
CA ASN A 371 6.74 2.27 -6.97
C ASN A 371 6.18 3.02 -8.20
N GLY A 372 6.75 2.74 -9.38
CA GLY A 372 6.54 3.56 -10.57
C GLY A 372 7.55 4.70 -10.70
N LEU A 373 7.29 5.61 -11.65
CA LEU A 373 8.00 6.88 -11.75
C LEU A 373 7.45 7.89 -10.73
N MET A 374 8.30 8.84 -10.32
CA MET A 374 7.92 9.95 -9.47
C MET A 374 7.81 11.23 -10.29
N CYS A 375 7.17 12.27 -9.72
CA CYS A 375 7.16 13.60 -10.33
C CYS A 375 8.60 14.06 -10.65
N THR A 376 9.53 13.83 -9.73
CA THR A 376 10.95 14.18 -9.84
C THR A 376 11.71 13.40 -10.91
N THR A 377 11.12 12.35 -11.49
CA THR A 377 11.71 11.66 -12.65
C THR A 377 11.71 12.57 -13.88
N CYS A 378 10.65 13.34 -14.08
CA CYS A 378 10.48 14.23 -15.22
C CYS A 378 10.67 15.70 -14.84
N HIS A 379 10.40 16.05 -13.59
CA HIS A 379 10.47 17.40 -13.07
C HIS A 379 11.77 17.65 -12.31
N ASN A 380 12.39 18.80 -12.56
CA ASN A 380 13.67 19.22 -11.95
C ASN A 380 13.50 20.29 -10.86
N ALA A 381 12.28 20.81 -10.66
CA ALA A 381 11.95 21.69 -9.55
C ALA A 381 10.51 21.47 -9.07
N MET A 382 10.31 21.67 -7.76
CA MET A 382 9.04 21.63 -7.06
C MET A 382 9.03 22.81 -6.09
N PRO A 383 7.95 23.61 -5.99
CA PRO A 383 6.62 23.40 -6.57
C PRO A 383 6.43 23.96 -7.99
N GLU A 384 7.47 24.42 -8.67
CA GLU A 384 7.33 25.05 -10.00
C GLU A 384 6.97 24.05 -11.10
N PHE A 385 7.19 22.75 -10.85
CA PHE A 385 6.97 21.68 -11.81
C PHE A 385 7.68 21.92 -13.15
N THR A 386 8.85 22.57 -13.16
CA THR A 386 9.69 22.64 -14.36
C THR A 386 10.23 21.26 -14.70
N ARG A 387 10.43 20.97 -15.98
CA ARG A 387 10.94 19.67 -16.46
C ARG A 387 12.39 19.74 -16.86
N TYR A 388 13.06 18.59 -16.86
CA TYR A 388 14.40 18.49 -17.44
C TYR A 388 14.38 18.84 -18.92
N GLU A 389 15.32 19.68 -19.36
CA GLU A 389 15.43 20.07 -20.77
C GLU A 389 16.32 19.11 -21.55
N VAL A 390 15.74 18.43 -22.54
CA VAL A 390 16.49 17.59 -23.47
C VAL A 390 16.42 18.20 -24.87
N LYS A 391 17.54 18.78 -25.33
CA LYS A 391 17.59 19.45 -26.66
C LYS A 391 17.61 18.45 -27.82
N THR A 392 18.23 17.29 -27.62
CA THR A 392 18.36 16.24 -28.64
C THR A 392 18.34 14.88 -27.98
N ALA A 393 17.56 13.94 -28.52
CA ALA A 393 17.58 12.54 -28.09
C ALA A 393 18.57 11.71 -28.91
N LEU A 394 19.35 10.84 -28.25
CA LEU A 394 20.36 9.98 -28.88
C LEU A 394 19.86 8.53 -28.99
N PHE A 395 19.55 8.10 -30.20
CA PHE A 395 19.10 6.74 -30.48
C PHE A 395 20.24 5.72 -30.40
N PRO A 396 19.95 4.43 -30.17
CA PRO A 396 20.95 3.35 -30.21
C PRO A 396 21.71 3.23 -31.53
N SER A 397 21.19 3.79 -32.63
CA SER A 397 21.89 3.87 -33.92
C SER A 397 22.98 4.95 -33.98
N GLY A 398 23.09 5.80 -32.97
CA GLY A 398 23.91 7.01 -32.97
C GLY A 398 23.23 8.25 -33.57
N ALA A 399 22.02 8.10 -34.12
CA ALA A 399 21.25 9.22 -34.63
C ALA A 399 20.84 10.18 -33.50
N LYS A 400 20.98 11.48 -33.76
CA LYS A 400 20.50 12.54 -32.88
C LYS A 400 19.24 13.14 -33.47
N LEU A 401 18.16 13.14 -32.70
CA LEU A 401 16.87 13.72 -33.10
C LEU A 401 16.58 14.94 -32.23
N ASP A 402 16.31 16.06 -32.89
CA ASP A 402 15.61 17.20 -32.27
C ASP A 402 14.21 17.26 -32.87
N THR A 403 13.19 17.04 -32.05
CA THR A 403 11.79 17.14 -32.48
C THR A 403 11.29 18.58 -32.54
N GLY A 404 12.08 19.56 -32.08
CA GLY A 404 11.64 20.92 -31.83
C GLY A 404 10.81 21.07 -30.55
N ASN A 405 10.62 19.98 -29.78
CA ASN A 405 9.86 19.95 -28.54
C ASN A 405 10.69 19.26 -27.43
N LEU A 406 11.02 20.01 -26.37
CA LEU A 406 11.87 19.53 -25.28
C LEU A 406 11.23 18.37 -24.51
N ASP A 407 9.90 18.38 -24.32
CA ASP A 407 9.18 17.29 -23.63
C ASP A 407 9.21 16.00 -24.45
N SER A 408 9.01 16.11 -25.77
CA SER A 408 9.09 14.95 -26.66
C SER A 408 10.49 14.33 -26.65
N ASN A 409 11.52 15.17 -26.70
CA ASN A 409 12.90 14.71 -26.59
C ASN A 409 13.19 14.05 -25.22
N LEU A 410 12.63 14.58 -24.12
CA LEU A 410 12.72 13.98 -22.79
C LEU A 410 12.09 12.58 -22.79
N CYS A 411 10.86 12.44 -23.28
CA CYS A 411 10.17 11.14 -23.38
C CYS A 411 10.96 10.13 -24.24
N ILE A 412 11.48 10.56 -25.39
CA ILE A 412 12.26 9.70 -26.28
C ILE A 412 13.50 9.14 -25.59
N SER A 413 14.05 9.83 -24.58
CA SER A 413 15.18 9.30 -23.78
C SER A 413 14.89 7.92 -23.21
N CYS A 414 13.62 7.59 -22.92
CA CYS A 414 13.20 6.26 -22.49
C CYS A 414 12.55 5.43 -23.62
N HIS A 415 11.85 6.07 -24.56
CA HIS A 415 11.05 5.40 -25.60
C HIS A 415 11.78 5.18 -26.95
N GLN A 416 13.10 5.38 -27.00
CA GLN A 416 13.93 5.20 -28.21
C GLN A 416 14.30 3.75 -28.55
N GLY A 417 13.88 2.78 -27.73
CA GLY A 417 14.34 1.38 -27.83
C GLY A 417 15.80 1.19 -27.39
N ARG A 418 16.26 -0.06 -27.38
CA ARG A 418 17.60 -0.45 -26.90
C ARG A 418 18.54 -0.93 -28.01
N GLU A 419 17.98 -1.36 -29.14
CA GLU A 419 18.72 -1.95 -30.25
C GLU A 419 18.37 -1.21 -31.56
N SER A 420 19.21 -1.35 -32.58
CA SER A 420 19.00 -0.74 -33.90
C SER A 420 19.60 -1.60 -35.01
N THR A 421 19.42 -1.19 -36.27
CA THR A 421 20.11 -1.82 -37.40
C THR A 421 21.63 -1.88 -37.19
N VAL A 422 22.23 -0.88 -36.54
CA VAL A 422 23.68 -0.85 -36.26
C VAL A 422 24.09 -1.98 -35.32
N SER A 423 23.32 -2.25 -34.27
CA SER A 423 23.66 -3.29 -33.31
C SER A 423 23.42 -4.69 -33.86
N VAL A 424 22.36 -4.88 -34.66
CA VAL A 424 22.12 -6.13 -35.39
C VAL A 424 23.25 -6.40 -36.39
N ASN A 425 23.58 -5.42 -37.24
CA ASN A 425 24.67 -5.55 -38.21
C ASN A 425 26.00 -5.86 -37.54
N THR A 426 26.27 -5.26 -36.38
CA THR A 426 27.48 -5.54 -35.60
C THR A 426 27.52 -6.99 -35.11
N LYS A 427 26.42 -7.54 -34.60
CA LYS A 427 26.36 -8.91 -34.10
C LYS A 427 26.48 -9.97 -35.19
N ILE A 428 26.03 -9.68 -36.41
CA ILE A 428 26.10 -10.62 -37.54
C ILE A 428 27.31 -10.40 -38.45
N ALA A 429 28.15 -9.41 -38.17
CA ALA A 429 29.28 -9.07 -39.00
C ALA A 429 30.23 -10.27 -39.20
N GLY A 430 30.53 -10.59 -40.46
CA GLY A 430 31.43 -11.70 -40.82
C GLY A 430 30.81 -13.10 -40.69
N LEU A 431 29.50 -13.22 -40.52
CA LEU A 431 28.79 -14.49 -40.59
C LEU A 431 28.25 -14.73 -42.00
N GLU A 432 28.32 -16.00 -42.43
CA GLU A 432 27.74 -16.43 -43.69
C GLU A 432 26.20 -16.42 -43.61
N PRO A 433 25.50 -15.92 -44.65
CA PRO A 433 24.06 -16.05 -44.76
C PRO A 433 23.60 -17.51 -44.63
N ASP A 434 22.40 -17.70 -44.10
CA ASP A 434 21.73 -19.01 -43.95
C ASP A 434 22.53 -20.08 -43.17
N THR A 435 23.53 -19.65 -42.40
CA THR A 435 24.34 -20.54 -41.55
C THR A 435 23.99 -20.37 -40.08
N VAL A 436 23.61 -21.46 -39.41
CA VAL A 436 23.33 -21.47 -37.97
C VAL A 436 24.61 -21.14 -37.21
N SER A 437 24.58 -20.07 -36.42
CA SER A 437 25.71 -19.62 -35.60
C SER A 437 25.31 -19.58 -34.12
N SER A 438 26.03 -20.32 -33.29
CA SER A 438 25.89 -20.27 -31.83
C SER A 438 26.47 -18.98 -31.22
N LYS A 439 27.10 -18.12 -32.03
CA LYS A 439 27.69 -16.84 -31.59
C LYS A 439 26.70 -15.68 -31.59
N VAL A 440 25.48 -15.88 -32.09
CA VAL A 440 24.47 -14.82 -32.19
C VAL A 440 23.30 -15.13 -31.27
N THR A 441 22.83 -14.12 -30.55
CA THR A 441 21.57 -14.16 -29.82
C THR A 441 20.62 -13.12 -30.38
N PHE A 442 19.32 -13.30 -30.14
CA PHE A 442 18.32 -12.33 -30.55
C PHE A 442 18.60 -10.96 -29.94
N SER A 443 18.54 -9.92 -30.76
CA SER A 443 18.70 -8.53 -30.34
C SER A 443 17.33 -7.90 -30.21
N ASN A 444 16.84 -7.82 -28.98
CA ASN A 444 15.50 -7.31 -28.73
C ASN A 444 15.52 -5.78 -28.61
N VAL A 445 14.71 -5.10 -29.41
CA VAL A 445 14.52 -3.64 -29.31
C VAL A 445 13.95 -3.22 -27.96
N HIS A 446 13.07 -4.05 -27.36
CA HIS A 446 12.63 -3.98 -25.97
C HIS A 446 11.75 -5.20 -25.60
N TYR A 447 11.76 -5.63 -24.34
CA TYR A 447 10.98 -6.81 -23.91
C TYR A 447 9.50 -6.50 -23.61
N PHE A 448 9.18 -5.27 -23.18
CA PHE A 448 7.81 -4.78 -23.00
C PHE A 448 7.67 -3.43 -23.70
N ALA A 449 7.09 -3.38 -24.90
CA ALA A 449 6.78 -2.10 -25.52
C ALA A 449 5.71 -1.39 -24.69
N ALA A 450 5.84 -0.05 -24.61
CA ALA A 450 5.06 0.86 -23.78
C ALA A 450 3.54 0.59 -23.75
#